data_AF-A0A836GC77-F1
#
_entry.id   AF-A0A836GC77-F1
#
_cell.length_a   1.000
_cell.length_b   1.000
_cell.length_c   1.000
_cell.angle_alpha   90.00
_cell.angle_beta   90.00
_cell.angle_gamma   90.00
#
_symmetry.space_group_name_H-M   'P 1'
#
loop_
_entity.id
_entity.type
_entity.pdbx_description
1 polymer ?
#
loop_
_entity_poly.entity_id
_entity_poly.type
_entity_poly.pdbx_seq_one_letter_code
_entity_poly.pdbx_strand_id
1 'polypeptide(L)'
;MLRFVPRRLAIGAYSMFMIEQKNNPKLKGLSVGDRGKMTSKLYKALSATDKAALDKRAAAYTSFKHTKTKGKAKGERKKGSARAPSAYAKFVKENIGRFEKLPRLDRMRAVAKLWKQHTARASK
;
A
#
# COMPACT_ATOMS: atom_id res chain seq x y z
N MET A 1 22.23 -10.41 -13.97
CA MET A 1 21.70 -10.61 -12.60
C MET A 1 21.36 -9.26 -11.98
N LEU A 2 20.10 -8.85 -11.99
CA LEU A 2 19.66 -7.59 -11.35
C LEU A 2 19.57 -7.83 -9.84
N ARG A 3 20.57 -7.34 -9.09
CA ARG A 3 20.54 -7.32 -7.62
C ARG A 3 19.45 -6.34 -7.21
N PHE A 4 18.31 -6.85 -6.74
CA PHE A 4 17.32 -6.07 -6.02
C PHE A 4 17.95 -5.64 -4.69
N VAL A 5 18.66 -4.51 -4.69
CA VAL A 5 19.11 -3.89 -3.45
C VAL A 5 17.84 -3.46 -2.69
N PRO A 6 17.59 -3.93 -1.47
CA PRO A 6 16.47 -3.46 -0.69
C PRO A 6 16.65 -1.96 -0.49
N ARG A 7 15.85 -1.16 -1.21
CA ARG A 7 15.75 0.28 -0.98
C ARG A 7 15.24 0.44 0.44
N ARG A 8 16.16 0.71 1.38
CA ARG A 8 15.81 1.11 2.73
C ARG A 8 14.88 2.30 2.57
N LEU A 9 13.64 2.17 3.01
CA LEU A 9 12.67 3.26 2.99
C LEU A 9 13.14 4.29 4.02
N ALA A 10 14.06 5.16 3.60
CA ALA A 10 14.47 6.31 4.37
C ALA A 10 13.21 7.14 4.66
N ILE A 11 12.99 7.46 5.92
CA ILE A 11 11.89 8.36 6.30
C ILE A 11 12.28 9.80 5.91
N GLY A 12 11.30 10.64 5.60
CA GLY A 12 11.57 12.06 5.30
C GLY A 12 11.85 12.89 6.57
N ALA A 13 12.46 14.07 6.43
CA ALA A 13 12.79 14.97 7.55
C ALA A 13 11.59 15.31 8.46
N TYR A 14 10.39 15.53 7.90
CA TYR A 14 9.21 15.82 8.73
C TYR A 14 8.82 14.64 9.61
N SER A 15 8.91 13.41 9.09
CA SER A 15 8.65 12.20 9.88
C SER A 15 9.68 12.04 11.00
N MET A 16 10.94 12.35 10.73
CA MET A 16 11.97 12.38 11.77
C MET A 16 11.64 13.39 12.87
N PHE A 17 11.28 14.62 12.48
CA PHE A 17 10.87 15.66 13.41
C PHE A 17 9.70 15.22 14.30
N MET A 18 8.68 14.57 13.74
CA MET A 18 7.56 14.03 14.53
C MET A 18 8.01 12.94 15.54
N ILE A 19 8.95 12.09 15.15
CA ILE A 19 9.52 11.05 16.05
C ILE A 19 10.29 11.70 17.19
N GLU A 20 11.08 12.74 16.92
CA GLU A 20 11.83 13.50 17.92
C GLU A 20 10.88 14.24 18.89
N GLN A 21 9.78 14.80 18.37
CA GLN A 21 8.80 15.56 19.17
C GLN A 21 7.76 14.70 19.90
N LYS A 22 7.75 13.37 19.72
CA LYS A 22 6.70 12.48 20.26
C LYS A 22 6.56 12.54 21.80
N ASN A 23 7.65 12.84 22.50
CA ASN A 23 7.70 12.89 23.97
C ASN A 23 7.60 14.32 24.54
N ASN A 24 7.39 15.33 23.68
CA ASN A 24 7.34 16.72 24.11
C ASN A 24 6.14 16.94 25.06
N PRO A 25 6.36 17.42 26.31
CA PRO A 25 5.28 17.64 27.27
C PRO A 25 4.22 18.63 26.77
N LYS A 26 4.59 19.60 25.91
CA LYS A 26 3.65 20.57 25.31
C LYS A 26 2.64 19.92 24.34
N LEU A 27 2.94 18.72 23.86
CA LEU A 27 2.10 17.96 22.94
C LEU A 27 1.34 16.82 23.63
N LYS A 28 1.62 16.58 24.92
CA LYS A 28 0.89 15.62 25.76
C LYS A 28 -0.47 16.22 26.13
N GLY A 29 -1.52 15.41 26.06
CA GLY A 29 -2.91 15.85 26.31
C GLY A 29 -3.64 16.40 25.09
N LEU A 30 -2.93 16.85 24.04
CA LEU A 30 -3.59 17.27 22.79
C LEU A 30 -4.09 16.08 21.98
N SER A 31 -5.23 16.29 21.30
CA SER A 31 -5.77 15.37 20.31
C SER A 31 -4.72 15.07 19.22
N VAL A 32 -4.79 13.89 18.61
CA VAL A 32 -3.84 13.50 17.55
C VAL A 32 -3.87 14.49 16.38
N GLY A 33 -5.05 15.01 16.04
CA GLY A 33 -5.22 16.01 14.97
C GLY A 33 -4.56 17.34 15.31
N ASP A 34 -4.77 17.86 16.52
CA ASP A 34 -4.19 19.15 16.92
C ASP A 34 -2.69 19.06 17.13
N ARG A 35 -2.19 17.90 17.59
CA ARG A 35 -0.77 17.61 17.64
C ARG A 35 -0.12 17.72 16.26
N GLY A 36 -0.73 17.11 15.24
CA GLY A 36 -0.24 17.19 13.86
C GLY A 36 -0.21 18.62 13.31
N LYS A 37 -1.24 19.43 13.61
CA LYS A 37 -1.27 20.86 13.24
C LYS A 37 -0.15 21.64 13.90
N MET A 38 0.08 21.43 15.20
CA MET A 38 1.12 22.12 15.96
C MET A 38 2.53 21.72 15.49
N THR A 39 2.79 20.43 15.29
CA THR A 39 4.09 19.97 14.77
C THR A 39 4.35 20.47 13.36
N SER A 40 3.32 20.57 12.51
CA SER A 40 3.47 21.13 11.17
C SER A 40 3.85 22.62 11.20
N LYS A 41 3.20 23.41 12.07
CA LYS A 41 3.56 24.83 12.28
C LYS A 41 5.01 24.97 12.74
N LEU A 42 5.42 24.20 13.75
CA LEU A 42 6.79 24.20 14.26
C LEU A 42 7.81 23.80 13.19
N TYR A 43 7.51 22.77 12.40
CA TYR A 43 8.41 22.33 11.35
C TYR A 43 8.59 23.38 10.24
N LYS A 44 7.51 24.08 9.88
CA LYS A 44 7.58 25.15 8.87
C LYS A 44 8.44 26.32 9.36
N ALA A 45 8.37 26.64 10.65
CA ALA A 45 9.15 27.69 11.29
C ALA A 45 10.65 27.37 11.46
N LEU A 46 11.08 26.11 11.27
CA LEU A 46 12.50 25.75 11.31
C LEU A 46 13.28 26.39 10.17
N SER A 47 14.51 26.77 10.48
CA SER A 47 15.49 27.25 9.50
C SER A 47 15.85 26.16 8.47
N ALA A 48 16.38 26.57 7.32
CA ALA A 48 16.81 25.63 6.29
C ALA A 48 17.96 24.71 6.76
N THR A 49 18.83 25.22 7.65
CA THR A 49 19.93 24.46 8.24
C THR A 49 19.42 23.34 9.15
N ASP A 50 18.40 23.62 9.97
CA ASP A 50 17.82 22.60 10.86
C ASP A 50 17.09 21.51 10.07
N LYS A 51 16.43 21.89 8.96
CA LYS A 51 15.79 20.94 8.04
C LYS A 51 16.82 20.03 7.38
N ALA A 52 17.95 20.56 6.94
CA ALA A 52 19.04 19.76 6.38
C ALA A 52 19.66 18.80 7.42
N ALA A 53 19.79 19.23 8.67
CA ALA A 53 20.23 18.36 9.77
C ALA A 53 19.23 17.23 10.04
N LEU A 54 17.93 17.52 9.98
CA LEU A 54 16.86 16.52 10.08
C LEU A 54 16.91 15.53 8.91
N ASP A 55 17.14 15.98 7.68
CA ASP A 55 17.24 15.11 6.52
C ASP A 55 18.41 14.12 6.64
N LYS A 56 19.58 14.59 7.12
CA LYS A 56 20.72 13.70 7.39
C LYS A 56 20.38 12.62 8.42
N ARG A 57 19.69 12.98 9.51
CA ARG A 57 19.26 12.03 10.53
C ARG A 57 18.18 11.09 10.00
N ALA A 58 17.27 11.58 9.18
CA ALA A 58 16.19 10.81 8.58
C ALA A 58 16.73 9.76 7.60
N ALA A 59 17.74 10.11 6.80
CA ALA A 59 18.46 9.18 5.94
C ALA A 59 19.21 8.09 6.72
N ALA A 60 19.77 8.43 7.89
CA ALA A 60 20.44 7.47 8.78
C ALA A 60 19.46 6.59 9.57
N TYR A 61 18.19 6.95 9.65
CA TYR A 61 17.22 6.25 10.49
C TYR A 61 16.74 4.94 9.86
N THR A 62 17.09 3.84 10.51
CA THR A 62 16.74 2.49 10.06
C THR A 62 15.57 1.94 10.88
N SER A 63 14.34 2.23 10.44
CA SER A 63 13.16 1.61 11.06
C SER A 63 12.84 0.27 10.41
N PHE A 64 13.43 -0.82 10.92
CA PHE A 64 13.21 -2.18 10.41
C PHE A 64 11.92 -2.85 10.92
N LYS A 65 10.88 -2.09 11.29
CA LYS A 65 9.60 -2.70 11.67
C LYS A 65 8.61 -2.68 10.52
N HIS A 66 8.82 -3.58 9.55
CA HIS A 66 7.74 -4.03 8.67
C HIS A 66 6.74 -4.84 9.50
N THR A 67 5.84 -4.17 10.19
CA THR A 67 4.64 -4.86 10.67
C THR A 67 3.80 -5.14 9.43
N LYS A 68 3.63 -6.41 9.05
CA LYS A 68 2.61 -6.79 8.07
C LYS A 68 1.27 -6.52 8.74
N THR A 69 0.79 -5.29 8.66
CA THR A 69 -0.60 -4.99 9.00
C THR A 69 -1.45 -5.77 8.02
N LYS A 70 -1.96 -6.93 8.45
CA LYS A 70 -3.08 -7.61 7.81
C LYS A 70 -4.25 -6.65 7.90
N GLY A 71 -4.39 -5.77 6.91
CA GLY A 71 -5.48 -4.82 6.83
C GLY A 71 -6.80 -5.55 6.67
N LYS A 72 -7.40 -6.02 7.76
CA LYS A 72 -8.85 -6.12 7.86
C LYS A 72 -9.36 -4.69 8.04
N ALA A 73 -9.39 -3.95 6.93
CA ALA A 73 -10.12 -2.69 6.84
C ALA A 73 -11.61 -3.04 6.94
N LYS A 74 -12.10 -3.14 8.18
CA LYS A 74 -13.52 -3.15 8.51
C LYS A 74 -13.96 -1.69 8.54
N GLY A 75 -14.37 -1.21 7.38
CA GLY A 75 -14.81 0.16 7.16
C GLY A 75 -15.21 0.22 5.71
N GLU A 76 -16.48 0.55 5.47
CA GLU A 76 -17.10 0.67 4.16
C GLU A 76 -16.14 1.35 3.19
N ARG A 77 -15.47 0.55 2.38
CA ARG A 77 -14.64 1.08 1.30
C ARG A 77 -15.64 1.80 0.40
N LYS A 78 -15.57 3.13 0.34
CA LYS A 78 -16.08 3.89 -0.81
C LYS A 78 -15.76 3.04 -2.03
N LYS A 79 -16.78 2.64 -2.80
CA LYS A 79 -16.63 1.80 -4.00
C LYS A 79 -15.63 2.51 -4.91
N GLY A 80 -14.34 2.23 -4.74
CA GLY A 80 -13.31 2.67 -5.66
C GLY A 80 -13.78 2.19 -7.03
N SER A 81 -13.68 3.06 -8.04
CA SER A 81 -14.25 2.76 -9.37
C SER A 81 -13.91 1.32 -9.73
N ALA A 82 -14.95 0.51 -9.93
CA ALA A 82 -14.76 -0.88 -10.27
C ALA A 82 -13.95 -0.87 -11.57
N ARG A 83 -12.71 -1.38 -11.52
CA ARG A 83 -11.89 -1.49 -12.72
C ARG A 83 -12.70 -2.25 -13.77
N ALA A 84 -12.67 -1.77 -15.01
CA ALA A 84 -13.34 -2.45 -16.11
C ALA A 84 -12.90 -3.93 -16.14
N PRO A 85 -13.83 -4.88 -16.31
CA PRO A 85 -13.50 -6.30 -16.28
C PRO A 85 -12.52 -6.63 -17.42
N SER A 86 -11.45 -7.33 -17.08
CA SER A 86 -10.50 -7.83 -18.08
C SER A 86 -11.17 -8.82 -19.04
N ALA A 87 -10.58 -9.05 -20.22
CA ALA A 87 -11.09 -10.01 -21.19
C ALA A 87 -11.27 -11.41 -20.56
N TYR A 88 -10.31 -11.84 -19.74
CA TYR A 88 -10.41 -13.08 -18.97
C TYR A 88 -11.58 -13.06 -17.97
N ALA A 89 -11.82 -11.95 -17.28
CA ALA A 89 -12.93 -11.85 -16.33
C ALA A 89 -14.30 -11.97 -17.02
N LYS A 90 -14.45 -11.39 -18.22
CA LYS A 90 -15.65 -11.56 -19.05
C LYS A 90 -15.82 -13.02 -19.47
N PHE A 91 -14.74 -13.63 -19.98
CA PHE A 91 -14.73 -15.02 -20.39
C PHE A 91 -15.09 -15.98 -19.26
N VAL A 92 -14.55 -15.75 -18.06
CA VAL A 92 -14.88 -16.54 -16.87
C VAL A 92 -16.35 -16.42 -16.53
N LYS A 93 -16.92 -15.20 -16.55
CA LYS A 93 -18.34 -14.97 -16.27
C LYS A 93 -19.26 -15.76 -17.19
N GLU A 94 -18.92 -15.86 -18.48
CA GLU A 94 -19.72 -16.56 -19.49
C GLU A 94 -19.57 -18.09 -19.43
N ASN A 95 -18.37 -18.59 -19.12
CA ASN A 95 -18.07 -20.03 -19.22
C ASN A 95 -18.18 -20.78 -17.89
N ILE A 96 -18.27 -20.07 -16.76
CA ILE A 96 -18.26 -20.72 -15.44
C ILE A 96 -19.50 -21.59 -15.19
N GLY A 97 -20.65 -21.21 -15.75
CA GLY A 97 -21.90 -21.95 -15.65
C GLY A 97 -21.82 -23.36 -16.25
N ARG A 98 -20.98 -23.54 -17.28
CA ARG A 98 -20.77 -24.85 -17.94
C ARG A 98 -20.16 -25.90 -17.01
N PHE A 99 -19.53 -25.48 -15.92
CA PHE A 99 -18.86 -26.33 -14.96
C PHE A 99 -19.58 -26.41 -13.61
N GLU A 100 -20.84 -25.98 -13.49
CA GLU A 100 -21.57 -25.91 -12.21
C GLU A 100 -21.59 -27.20 -11.39
N LYS A 101 -21.50 -28.35 -12.06
CA LYS A 101 -21.42 -29.68 -11.44
C LYS A 101 -20.12 -29.94 -10.67
N LEU A 102 -19.08 -29.11 -10.87
CA LEU A 102 -17.78 -29.26 -10.22
C LEU A 102 -17.65 -28.36 -8.97
N PRO A 103 -16.84 -28.75 -7.97
CA PRO A 103 -16.47 -27.90 -6.85
C PRO A 103 -15.85 -26.58 -7.33
N ARG A 104 -16.10 -25.49 -6.59
CA ARG A 104 -15.73 -24.11 -6.99
C ARG A 104 -14.29 -23.94 -7.49
N LEU A 105 -13.32 -24.62 -6.87
CA LEU A 105 -11.91 -24.55 -7.27
C LEU A 105 -11.66 -25.23 -8.61
N ASP A 106 -12.30 -26.36 -8.87
CA ASP A 106 -12.14 -27.12 -10.10
C ASP A 106 -12.85 -26.46 -11.27
N ARG A 107 -13.96 -25.74 -11.01
CA ARG A 107 -14.59 -24.87 -12.00
C ARG A 107 -13.63 -23.81 -12.56
N MET A 108 -12.89 -23.13 -11.67
CA MET A 108 -11.88 -22.14 -12.08
C MET A 108 -10.75 -22.77 -12.88
N ARG A 109 -10.29 -23.97 -12.49
CA ARG A 109 -9.24 -24.70 -13.23
C ARG A 109 -9.69 -25.09 -14.63
N ALA A 110 -10.91 -25.59 -14.78
CA ALA A 110 -11.48 -25.96 -16.07
C ALA A 110 -11.64 -24.75 -17.00
N VAL A 111 -12.16 -23.63 -16.48
CA VAL A 111 -12.28 -22.37 -17.24
C VAL A 111 -10.91 -21.81 -17.61
N ALA A 112 -9.91 -21.89 -16.73
CA ALA A 112 -8.55 -21.45 -17.05
C ALA A 112 -7.92 -22.29 -18.17
N LYS A 113 -8.15 -23.62 -18.17
CA LYS A 113 -7.71 -24.51 -19.24
C LYS A 113 -8.39 -24.15 -20.58
N LEU A 114 -9.69 -23.89 -20.56
CA LEU A 114 -10.46 -23.46 -21.73
C LEU A 114 -9.98 -22.12 -22.28
N TRP A 115 -9.68 -21.15 -21.40
CA TRP A 115 -9.13 -19.85 -21.81
C TRP A 115 -7.78 -19.99 -22.50
N LYS A 116 -6.86 -20.81 -21.97
CA LYS A 116 -5.56 -21.07 -22.59
C LYS A 116 -5.70 -21.63 -24.01
N GLN A 117 -6.64 -22.54 -24.21
CA GLN A 117 -6.94 -23.10 -25.55
C GLN A 117 -7.52 -22.04 -26.49
N HIS A 118 -8.44 -21.22 -26.00
CA HIS A 118 -9.03 -20.12 -26.77
C HIS A 118 -7.96 -19.10 -27.20
N THR A 119 -7.07 -18.68 -26.29
CA THR A 119 -5.99 -17.73 -26.60
C THR A 119 -4.96 -18.32 -27.57
N ALA A 120 -4.65 -19.61 -27.46
CA ALA A 120 -3.69 -20.29 -28.35
C ALA A 120 -4.24 -20.45 -29.78
N ARG A 121 -5.57 -20.59 -29.93
CA ARG A 121 -6.23 -20.62 -31.24
C ARG A 121 -6.36 -19.23 -31.87
N ALA A 122 -6.55 -18.19 -31.04
CA ALA A 122 -6.67 -16.81 -31.50
C ALA A 122 -5.32 -16.15 -31.85
N SER A 123 -4.18 -16.76 -31.46
CA SER A 123 -2.83 -16.26 -31.77
C SER A 123 -2.18 -16.95 -32.98
N LYS A 124 -2.93 -17.79 -33.71
CA LYS A 124 -2.53 -18.43 -34.97
C LYS A 124 -3.27 -17.76 -36.11
#